data_AF-A0A3B6VHC4-F1
#
_entry.id   AF-A0A3B6VHC4-F1
#
_cell.length_a   1.000
_cell.length_b   1.000
_cell.length_c   1.000
_cell.angle_alpha   90.00
_cell.angle_beta   90.00
_cell.angle_gamma   90.00
#
_symmetry.space_group_name_H-M   'P 1'
#
loop_
_entity.id
_entity.type
_entity.pdbx_description
1 polymer ?
#
loop_
_entity_poly.entity_id
_entity_poly.type
_entity_poly.pdbx_seq_one_letter_code
_entity_poly.pdbx_strand_id
1 'polypeptide(L)'
;MIKKSLAILIALLLVFTISCKKPAEGNIEDDYINEIEKEYQNSSSNDVVVETNNGMTDNMGNTSNNMSSAVNNNNQAVNNKPAQNIPPMDNTGNTAVSAAPVKKRPLKATIYNFYSPWTSQDDPLMIREIRVMIANKEYSQALNYINKLDFNNLPEDVDVGHLYQFKGIVHYFLAKELKSNNSLAKNHITSANECFKKVEGLTTIEKFKPLSLLWNGMLYQTYSNDKTELQEAIALFDRVITEYPRTRFANDAVFYKAVTMKKLGMPENEYNDLFLSIKRGGFVDTLVFSQVINDYVPANDLVDREMLK
;
A
#
# COMPACT_ATOMS: atom_id res chain seq x y z
N MET A 1 56.13 -43.28 7.38
CA MET A 1 54.66 -43.33 7.15
C MET A 1 53.96 -41.97 7.21
N ILE A 2 54.50 -40.98 7.92
CA ILE A 2 53.89 -39.64 8.13
C ILE A 2 53.76 -38.79 6.83
N LYS A 3 54.66 -38.97 5.85
CA LYS A 3 54.61 -38.17 4.60
C LYS A 3 53.41 -38.53 3.69
N LYS A 4 52.93 -39.79 3.74
CA LYS A 4 51.76 -40.21 2.95
C LYS A 4 50.44 -39.77 3.58
N SER A 5 50.36 -39.74 4.92
CA SER A 5 49.16 -39.26 5.63
C SER A 5 48.99 -37.75 5.52
N LEU A 6 50.08 -36.98 5.48
CA LEU A 6 50.03 -35.53 5.28
C LEU A 6 49.52 -35.15 3.87
N ALA A 7 49.94 -35.88 2.84
CA ALA A 7 49.46 -35.66 1.47
C ALA A 7 47.96 -35.97 1.32
N ILE A 8 47.46 -37.00 2.02
CA ILE A 8 46.04 -37.35 2.02
C ILE A 8 45.21 -36.31 2.79
N LEU A 9 45.73 -35.78 3.90
CA LEU A 9 45.07 -34.72 4.67
C LEU A 9 44.96 -33.40 3.86
N ILE A 10 46.02 -33.04 3.12
CA ILE A 10 46.03 -31.85 2.25
C ILE A 10 45.07 -32.04 1.06
N ALA A 11 45.01 -33.24 0.48
CA ALA A 11 44.06 -33.56 -0.59
C ALA A 11 42.60 -33.50 -0.09
N LEU A 12 42.31 -33.99 1.12
CA LEU A 12 40.97 -33.90 1.73
C LEU A 12 40.57 -32.46 2.05
N LEU A 13 41.51 -31.63 2.54
CA LEU A 13 41.28 -30.19 2.76
C LEU A 13 41.04 -29.43 1.45
N LEU A 14 41.72 -29.79 0.36
CA LEU A 14 41.50 -29.20 -0.96
C LEU A 14 40.14 -29.60 -1.58
N VAL A 15 39.67 -30.82 -1.34
CA VAL A 15 38.30 -31.22 -1.75
C VAL A 15 37.25 -30.49 -0.91
N PHE A 16 37.52 -30.24 0.38
CA PHE A 16 36.63 -29.45 1.24
C PHE A 16 36.55 -27.98 0.83
N THR A 17 37.64 -27.36 0.37
CA THR A 17 37.61 -25.96 -0.12
C THR A 17 36.95 -25.82 -1.50
N ILE A 18 36.95 -26.88 -2.32
CA ILE A 18 36.20 -26.92 -3.58
C ILE A 18 34.70 -27.16 -3.31
N SER A 19 34.35 -27.95 -2.28
CA SER A 19 32.95 -28.16 -1.87
C SER A 19 32.35 -27.00 -1.06
N CYS A 20 33.19 -26.06 -0.59
CA CYS A 20 32.77 -24.78 -0.01
C CYS A 20 32.71 -23.62 -1.03
N LYS A 21 32.95 -23.88 -2.32
CA LYS A 21 32.47 -22.96 -3.34
C LYS A 21 30.96 -23.17 -3.44
N LYS A 22 30.23 -22.29 -2.75
CA LYS A 22 28.82 -22.00 -3.08
C LYS A 22 28.73 -22.01 -4.61
N PRO A 23 27.78 -22.74 -5.22
CA PRO A 23 27.52 -22.54 -6.64
C PRO A 23 27.37 -21.04 -6.85
N ALA A 24 27.89 -20.52 -7.95
CA ALA A 24 27.69 -19.12 -8.33
C ALA A 24 26.18 -18.91 -8.45
N GLU A 25 25.54 -18.60 -7.32
CA GLU A 25 24.24 -17.99 -7.23
C GLU A 25 24.44 -16.72 -8.06
N GLY A 26 23.83 -16.71 -9.24
CA GLY A 26 23.51 -15.46 -9.91
C GLY A 26 22.97 -14.54 -8.83
N ASN A 27 23.50 -13.33 -8.81
CA ASN A 27 23.46 -12.42 -7.68
C ASN A 27 22.04 -11.82 -7.54
N ILE A 28 21.01 -12.66 -7.38
CA ILE A 28 19.60 -12.29 -7.35
C ILE A 28 19.35 -11.28 -6.23
N GLU A 29 20.07 -11.38 -5.11
CA GLU A 29 20.04 -10.40 -4.03
C GLU A 29 20.67 -9.04 -4.40
N ASP A 30 21.78 -9.04 -5.15
CA ASP A 30 22.45 -7.81 -5.60
C ASP A 30 21.74 -7.18 -6.80
N ASP A 31 21.16 -7.99 -7.69
CA ASP A 31 20.28 -7.54 -8.78
C ASP A 31 19.00 -6.91 -8.21
N TYR A 32 18.44 -7.50 -7.15
CA TYR A 32 17.31 -6.95 -6.39
C TYR A 32 17.65 -5.63 -5.68
N ILE A 33 18.81 -5.54 -5.03
CA ILE A 33 19.27 -4.29 -4.39
C ILE A 33 19.51 -3.19 -5.44
N ASN A 34 20.16 -3.52 -6.56
CA ASN A 34 20.41 -2.57 -7.64
C ASN A 34 19.12 -2.11 -8.34
N GLU A 35 18.14 -2.99 -8.51
CA GLU A 35 16.83 -2.65 -9.08
C GLU A 35 16.06 -1.71 -8.15
N ILE A 36 16.06 -1.97 -6.85
CA ILE A 36 15.44 -1.10 -5.83
C ILE A 36 16.16 0.26 -5.71
N GLU A 37 17.49 0.30 -5.76
CA GLU A 37 18.26 1.54 -5.66
C GLU A 37 18.10 2.41 -6.93
N LYS A 38 17.92 1.77 -8.09
CA LYS A 38 17.57 2.43 -9.34
C LYS A 38 16.12 2.93 -9.35
N GLU A 39 15.20 2.17 -8.77
CA GLU A 39 13.80 2.58 -8.55
C GLU A 39 13.69 3.76 -7.57
N TYR A 40 14.58 3.83 -6.56
CA TYR A 40 14.67 4.91 -5.57
C TYR A 40 15.05 6.25 -6.21
N GLN A 41 16.07 6.29 -7.07
CA GLN A 41 16.48 7.51 -7.75
C GLN A 41 15.37 8.09 -8.64
N ASN A 42 14.56 7.23 -9.27
CA ASN A 42 13.44 7.65 -10.12
C ASN A 42 12.20 8.12 -9.33
N SER A 43 11.99 7.62 -8.10
CA SER A 43 10.87 8.00 -7.22
C SER A 43 11.04 9.36 -6.53
N SER A 44 12.30 9.82 -6.41
CA SER A 44 12.65 11.11 -5.77
C SER A 44 12.39 12.34 -6.66
N SER A 45 11.98 12.15 -7.92
CA SER A 45 11.52 13.23 -8.80
C SER A 45 10.05 13.60 -8.49
N ASN A 46 9.87 14.34 -7.39
CA ASN A 46 8.90 15.39 -7.03
C ASN A 46 7.58 15.69 -7.83
N ASP A 47 7.07 14.88 -8.76
CA ASP A 47 5.93 15.28 -9.61
C ASP A 47 4.57 14.63 -9.27
N VAL A 48 4.45 13.94 -8.13
CA VAL A 48 3.13 13.58 -7.58
C VAL A 48 2.94 14.25 -6.23
N VAL A 49 2.19 15.37 -6.25
CA VAL A 49 1.76 16.10 -5.06
C VAL A 49 0.88 15.19 -4.20
N VAL A 50 1.42 14.73 -3.07
CA VAL A 50 0.64 14.20 -1.94
C VAL A 50 0.14 15.40 -1.14
N GLU A 51 -1.18 15.61 -1.10
CA GLU A 51 -1.78 16.60 -0.21
C GLU A 51 -1.52 16.20 1.25
N THR A 52 -0.75 17.02 1.97
CA THR A 52 -0.74 17.06 3.42
C THR A 52 -2.11 17.49 3.93
N ASN A 53 -2.87 16.56 4.50
CA ASN A 53 -4.05 16.87 5.31
C ASN A 53 -3.61 17.59 6.59
N ASN A 54 -3.60 18.92 6.57
CA ASN A 54 -3.71 19.69 7.81
C ASN A 54 -5.17 19.58 8.31
N GLY A 55 -5.31 19.05 9.52
CA GLY A 55 -6.59 18.87 10.17
C GLY A 55 -7.36 20.17 10.32
N MET A 56 -8.67 20.11 10.04
CA MET A 56 -9.65 21.01 10.60
C MET A 56 -10.90 20.18 10.87
N THR A 57 -11.38 20.24 12.12
CA THR A 57 -12.58 19.59 12.62
C THR A 57 -13.81 20.04 11.84
N ASP A 58 -14.47 19.11 11.14
CA ASP A 58 -15.80 19.37 10.58
C ASP A 58 -16.86 19.12 11.66
N ASN A 59 -17.43 20.23 12.10
CA ASN A 59 -18.57 20.32 12.99
C ASN A 59 -19.80 19.70 12.30
N MET A 60 -20.26 18.57 12.82
CA MET A 60 -21.38 17.80 12.27
C MET A 60 -22.70 18.53 12.54
N GLY A 61 -23.15 19.32 11.56
CA GLY A 61 -24.45 19.98 11.52
C GLY A 61 -25.51 19.10 10.86
N ASN A 62 -26.33 18.50 11.72
CA ASN A 62 -27.53 17.71 11.49
C ASN A 62 -28.59 18.40 10.59
N THR A 63 -29.09 17.72 9.53
CA THR A 63 -30.52 17.77 9.17
C THR A 63 -30.97 16.47 8.51
N SER A 64 -32.02 15.90 9.09
CA SER A 64 -32.69 14.65 8.77
C SER A 64 -33.59 14.70 7.52
N ASN A 65 -33.78 13.51 6.92
CA ASN A 65 -35.01 12.95 6.34
C ASN A 65 -35.80 13.78 5.32
N ASN A 66 -36.06 13.24 4.12
CA ASN A 66 -37.19 12.36 3.87
C ASN A 66 -37.26 11.94 2.38
N MET A 67 -37.75 10.75 2.14
CA MET A 67 -37.75 10.03 0.86
C MET A 67 -39.19 9.83 0.41
N SER A 68 -39.64 10.33 -0.76
CA SER A 68 -40.83 9.80 -1.45
C SER A 68 -40.92 10.20 -2.94
N SER A 69 -40.82 9.18 -3.79
CA SER A 69 -41.64 8.84 -4.98
C SER A 69 -42.53 9.85 -5.74
N ALA A 70 -42.46 9.70 -7.08
CA ALA A 70 -43.56 9.63 -8.06
C ALA A 70 -44.00 10.89 -8.87
N VAL A 71 -43.72 10.81 -10.19
CA VAL A 71 -44.67 10.83 -11.33
C VAL A 71 -45.56 12.07 -11.61
N ASN A 72 -45.34 12.59 -12.84
CA ASN A 72 -46.23 13.22 -13.83
C ASN A 72 -46.65 14.71 -13.80
N ASN A 73 -46.38 15.34 -14.96
CA ASN A 73 -47.21 16.21 -15.83
C ASN A 73 -48.03 17.33 -15.15
N ASN A 74 -47.96 18.58 -15.58
CA ASN A 74 -48.25 19.04 -16.93
C ASN A 74 -48.11 20.57 -17.04
N ASN A 75 -48.00 21.02 -18.29
CA ASN A 75 -48.46 22.29 -18.86
C ASN A 75 -47.56 23.53 -18.93
N GLN A 76 -47.18 23.76 -20.20
CA GLN A 76 -47.37 24.98 -21.00
C GLN A 76 -46.19 25.94 -21.17
N ALA A 77 -45.62 25.83 -22.37
CA ALA A 77 -44.76 26.78 -23.05
C ALA A 77 -45.55 27.98 -23.60
N VAL A 78 -44.91 29.17 -23.68
CA VAL A 78 -44.96 30.06 -24.86
C VAL A 78 -43.66 30.88 -24.93
N ASN A 79 -43.00 30.82 -26.08
CA ASN A 79 -41.83 31.61 -26.51
C ASN A 79 -42.20 33.07 -26.84
N ASN A 80 -41.27 34.02 -26.67
CA ASN A 80 -40.86 34.97 -27.72
C ASN A 80 -39.58 35.76 -27.35
N LYS A 81 -38.63 35.79 -28.30
CA LYS A 81 -37.33 36.52 -28.35
C LYS A 81 -37.51 37.94 -28.98
N PRO A 82 -36.46 38.69 -29.41
CA PRO A 82 -35.27 39.27 -28.75
C PRO A 82 -34.99 40.78 -29.15
N ALA A 83 -34.10 41.51 -28.45
CA ALA A 83 -33.24 42.63 -28.96
C ALA A 83 -32.45 43.24 -27.77
N GLN A 84 -31.11 43.15 -27.65
CA GLN A 84 -30.01 43.94 -28.25
C GLN A 84 -29.80 45.40 -27.74
N ASN A 85 -28.54 45.68 -27.33
CA ASN A 85 -27.78 46.95 -27.23
C ASN A 85 -27.64 47.73 -25.89
N ILE A 86 -26.55 47.39 -25.15
CA ILE A 86 -25.33 48.16 -24.71
C ILE A 86 -25.43 49.65 -24.22
N PRO A 87 -24.61 50.06 -23.19
CA PRO A 87 -24.83 51.16 -22.21
C PRO A 87 -23.98 52.44 -22.48
N PRO A 88 -23.89 53.47 -21.58
CA PRO A 88 -22.89 53.49 -20.47
C PRO A 88 -23.17 54.40 -19.22
N MET A 89 -22.26 54.30 -18.22
CA MET A 89 -21.98 55.21 -17.07
C MET A 89 -23.01 55.26 -15.91
N ASP A 90 -22.67 55.26 -14.62
CA ASP A 90 -21.42 55.66 -13.97
C ASP A 90 -21.23 55.04 -12.56
N ASN A 91 -19.96 54.91 -12.19
CA ASN A 91 -19.32 54.77 -10.87
C ASN A 91 -20.16 54.50 -9.59
N THR A 92 -19.90 53.38 -8.93
CA THR A 92 -19.61 53.34 -7.47
C THR A 92 -19.09 51.97 -7.02
N GLY A 93 -18.03 51.97 -6.20
CA GLY A 93 -17.76 50.88 -5.26
C GLY A 93 -16.66 49.90 -5.66
N ASN A 94 -15.40 50.31 -5.52
CA ASN A 94 -14.28 49.39 -5.32
C ASN A 94 -14.56 48.50 -4.10
N THR A 95 -14.93 47.24 -4.34
CA THR A 95 -14.68 46.14 -3.40
C THR A 95 -14.03 45.03 -4.20
N ALA A 96 -12.70 44.98 -4.16
CA ALA A 96 -11.93 43.84 -4.62
C ALA A 96 -12.29 42.66 -3.72
N VAL A 97 -13.32 41.91 -4.10
CA VAL A 97 -13.57 40.57 -3.56
C VAL A 97 -12.40 39.73 -4.04
N SER A 98 -11.41 39.56 -3.17
CA SER A 98 -10.33 38.60 -3.35
C SER A 98 -10.99 37.25 -3.66
N ALA A 99 -10.91 36.84 -4.93
CA ALA A 99 -11.38 35.54 -5.35
C ALA A 99 -10.55 34.51 -4.57
N ALA A 100 -11.21 33.76 -3.68
CA ALA A 100 -10.58 32.67 -2.98
C ALA A 100 -9.86 31.78 -4.01
N PRO A 101 -8.60 31.39 -3.77
CA PRO A 101 -7.85 30.60 -4.73
C PRO A 101 -8.65 29.35 -5.08
N VAL A 102 -8.89 29.16 -6.38
CA VAL A 102 -9.53 27.94 -6.90
C VAL A 102 -8.69 26.77 -6.39
N LYS A 103 -9.23 26.00 -5.43
CA LYS A 103 -8.62 24.76 -4.98
C LYS A 103 -8.43 23.89 -6.22
N LYS A 104 -7.19 23.76 -6.69
CA LYS A 104 -6.86 22.86 -7.79
C LYS A 104 -7.30 21.47 -7.35
N ARG A 105 -8.18 20.83 -8.14
CA ARG A 105 -8.54 19.44 -7.89
C ARG A 105 -7.26 18.61 -8.00
N PRO A 106 -7.03 17.64 -7.09
CA PRO A 106 -5.85 16.80 -7.17
C PRO A 106 -5.79 16.11 -8.54
N LEU A 107 -4.59 16.09 -9.13
CA LEU A 107 -4.35 15.45 -10.42
C LEU A 107 -4.51 13.93 -10.24
N LYS A 108 -5.31 13.29 -11.10
CA LYS A 108 -5.44 11.83 -11.10
C LYS A 108 -4.17 11.17 -11.61
N ALA A 109 -3.81 10.05 -10.98
CA ALA A 109 -2.86 9.10 -11.52
C ALA A 109 -3.37 8.56 -12.87
N THR A 110 -2.44 8.30 -13.77
CA THR A 110 -2.62 7.72 -15.10
C THR A 110 -1.53 6.68 -15.32
N ILE A 111 -1.72 5.79 -16.29
CA ILE A 111 -0.73 4.75 -16.61
C ILE A 111 0.62 5.29 -17.08
N TYR A 112 0.70 6.59 -17.41
CA TYR A 112 1.90 7.25 -17.93
C TYR A 112 2.61 8.13 -16.90
N ASN A 113 1.91 8.59 -15.87
CA ASN A 113 2.48 9.49 -14.84
C ASN A 113 2.51 8.88 -13.44
N PHE A 114 1.90 7.72 -13.23
CA PHE A 114 1.90 7.05 -11.93
C PHE A 114 3.04 6.05 -11.83
N TYR A 115 4.08 6.45 -11.13
CA TYR A 115 5.13 5.58 -10.67
C TYR A 115 4.82 5.09 -9.25
N SER A 116 5.05 3.81 -8.98
CA SER A 116 4.95 3.25 -7.63
C SER A 116 6.21 2.43 -7.36
N PRO A 117 6.74 2.44 -6.12
CA PRO A 117 7.95 1.70 -5.74
C PRO A 117 7.76 0.17 -5.73
N TRP A 118 6.71 -0.32 -6.38
CA TRP A 118 6.33 -1.73 -6.45
C TRP A 118 6.36 -2.26 -7.89
N THR A 119 6.95 -1.52 -8.85
CA THR A 119 6.49 -1.56 -10.24
C THR A 119 7.55 -1.34 -11.30
N SER A 120 7.35 -1.98 -12.46
CA SER A 120 8.12 -1.76 -13.68
C SER A 120 7.28 -1.06 -14.75
N GLN A 121 7.92 -0.28 -15.63
CA GLN A 121 7.26 0.26 -16.83
C GLN A 121 6.81 -0.85 -17.78
N ASP A 122 7.44 -2.02 -17.67
CA ASP A 122 7.19 -3.20 -18.48
C ASP A 122 6.08 -4.10 -17.91
N ASP A 123 5.45 -3.71 -16.80
CA ASP A 123 4.33 -4.45 -16.25
C ASP A 123 3.19 -4.56 -17.29
N PRO A 124 2.50 -5.71 -17.38
CA PRO A 124 1.37 -5.89 -18.29
C PRO A 124 0.33 -4.77 -18.14
N LEU A 125 -0.29 -4.35 -19.24
CA LEU A 125 -1.21 -3.20 -19.24
C LEU A 125 -2.29 -3.31 -18.16
N MET A 126 -2.87 -4.50 -17.98
CA MET A 126 -3.89 -4.74 -16.96
C MET A 126 -3.40 -4.47 -15.52
N ILE A 127 -2.15 -4.82 -15.23
CA ILE A 127 -1.51 -4.57 -13.92
C ILE A 127 -1.39 -3.06 -13.69
N ARG A 128 -0.94 -2.34 -14.73
CA ARG A 128 -0.82 -0.87 -14.69
C ARG A 128 -2.18 -0.19 -14.52
N GLU A 129 -3.22 -0.67 -15.19
CA GLU A 129 -4.60 -0.16 -15.06
C GLU A 129 -5.15 -0.35 -13.64
N ILE A 130 -5.06 -1.57 -13.08
CA ILE A 130 -5.52 -1.86 -11.72
C ILE A 130 -4.82 -0.96 -10.71
N ARG A 131 -3.50 -0.80 -10.85
CA ARG A 131 -2.69 0.04 -9.98
C ARG A 131 -3.15 1.49 -9.98
N VAL A 132 -3.40 2.07 -11.16
CA VAL A 132 -3.87 3.45 -11.28
C VAL A 132 -5.22 3.62 -10.60
N MET A 133 -6.12 2.64 -10.73
CA MET A 133 -7.40 2.67 -9.99
C MET A 133 -7.17 2.66 -8.47
N ILE A 134 -6.27 1.81 -7.97
CA ILE A 134 -5.91 1.77 -6.53
C ILE A 134 -5.32 3.11 -6.07
N ALA A 135 -4.38 3.69 -6.84
CA ALA A 135 -3.75 4.97 -6.54
C ALA A 135 -4.75 6.12 -6.49
N ASN A 136 -5.74 6.11 -7.39
CA ASN A 136 -6.84 7.07 -7.41
C ASN A 136 -7.94 6.77 -6.37
N LYS A 137 -7.75 5.74 -5.51
CA LYS A 137 -8.73 5.27 -4.51
C LYS A 137 -10.05 4.79 -5.13
N GLU A 138 -10.02 4.36 -6.39
CA GLU A 138 -11.16 3.84 -7.15
C GLU A 138 -11.35 2.33 -6.86
N TYR A 139 -11.39 1.93 -5.59
CA TYR A 139 -11.32 0.52 -5.17
C TYR A 139 -12.48 -0.32 -5.69
N SER A 140 -13.70 0.23 -5.75
CA SER A 140 -14.86 -0.47 -6.34
C SER A 140 -14.68 -0.73 -7.83
N GLN A 141 -14.08 0.22 -8.56
CA GLN A 141 -13.80 0.07 -9.98
C GLN A 141 -12.69 -0.97 -10.20
N ALA A 142 -11.62 -0.90 -9.41
CA ALA A 142 -10.55 -1.89 -9.42
C ALA A 142 -11.08 -3.30 -9.16
N LEU A 143 -11.94 -3.47 -8.14
CA LEU A 143 -12.53 -4.77 -7.82
C LEU A 143 -13.38 -5.32 -8.98
N ASN A 144 -14.22 -4.47 -9.57
CA ASN A 144 -15.05 -4.85 -10.71
C ASN A 144 -14.22 -5.22 -11.94
N TYR A 145 -13.11 -4.52 -12.18
CA TYR A 145 -12.17 -4.85 -13.23
C TYR A 145 -11.54 -6.22 -12.98
N ILE A 146 -10.96 -6.44 -11.80
CA ILE A 146 -10.29 -7.69 -11.43
C ILE A 146 -11.25 -8.89 -11.51
N ASN A 147 -12.50 -8.73 -11.06
CA ASN A 147 -13.50 -9.81 -11.08
C ASN A 147 -13.96 -10.22 -12.48
N LYS A 148 -13.69 -9.41 -13.52
CA LYS A 148 -13.98 -9.77 -14.91
C LYS A 148 -12.86 -10.59 -15.57
N LEU A 149 -11.70 -10.66 -14.93
CA LEU A 149 -10.56 -11.42 -15.45
C LEU A 149 -10.78 -12.91 -15.20
N ASP A 150 -10.49 -13.73 -16.20
CA ASP A 150 -10.37 -15.18 -16.04
C ASP A 150 -8.94 -15.53 -15.64
N PHE A 151 -8.72 -15.82 -14.37
CA PHE A 151 -7.39 -16.11 -13.82
C PHE A 151 -6.79 -17.40 -14.40
N ASN A 152 -7.58 -18.26 -15.06
CA ASN A 152 -7.08 -19.47 -15.73
C ASN A 152 -6.66 -19.22 -17.18
N ASN A 153 -6.94 -18.03 -17.72
CA ASN A 153 -6.71 -17.68 -19.11
C ASN A 153 -6.14 -16.26 -19.22
N LEU A 154 -5.02 -16.05 -18.52
CA LEU A 154 -4.26 -14.81 -18.55
C LEU A 154 -3.12 -14.90 -19.57
N PRO A 155 -2.64 -13.75 -20.10
CA PRO A 155 -1.38 -13.68 -20.82
C PRO A 155 -0.22 -14.29 -20.01
N GLU A 156 0.76 -14.90 -20.70
CA GLU A 156 1.87 -15.63 -20.06
C GLU A 156 2.76 -14.75 -19.16
N ASP A 157 2.82 -13.45 -19.44
CA ASP A 157 3.60 -12.45 -18.70
C ASP A 157 2.86 -11.91 -17.46
N VAL A 158 1.63 -12.36 -17.20
CA VAL A 158 0.83 -11.91 -16.06
C VAL A 158 0.96 -12.88 -14.91
N ASP A 159 1.59 -12.41 -13.83
CA ASP A 159 1.68 -13.14 -12.58
C ASP A 159 0.32 -13.18 -11.85
N VAL A 160 -0.21 -14.39 -11.63
CA VAL A 160 -1.50 -14.61 -10.96
C VAL A 160 -1.45 -14.13 -9.51
N GLY A 161 -0.32 -14.35 -8.82
CA GLY A 161 -0.11 -13.88 -7.46
C GLY A 161 -0.16 -12.36 -7.34
N HIS A 162 0.36 -11.62 -8.32
CA HIS A 162 0.26 -10.16 -8.40
C HIS A 162 -1.20 -9.68 -8.46
N LEU A 163 -2.04 -10.35 -9.25
CA LEU A 163 -3.48 -10.03 -9.29
C LEU A 163 -4.17 -10.31 -7.95
N TYR A 164 -3.84 -11.41 -7.28
CA TYR A 164 -4.35 -11.69 -5.94
C TYR A 164 -3.86 -10.65 -4.93
N GLN A 165 -2.61 -10.21 -5.01
CA GLN A 165 -2.08 -9.16 -4.15
C GLN A 165 -2.90 -7.86 -4.29
N PHE A 166 -3.15 -7.41 -5.52
CA PHE A 166 -3.97 -6.23 -5.78
C PHE A 166 -5.42 -6.42 -5.34
N LYS A 167 -6.01 -7.59 -5.60
CA LYS A 167 -7.36 -7.91 -5.13
C LYS A 167 -7.47 -7.84 -3.61
N GLY A 168 -6.46 -8.34 -2.91
CA GLY A 168 -6.35 -8.28 -1.45
C GLY A 168 -6.27 -6.84 -0.93
N ILE A 169 -5.41 -6.01 -1.52
CA ILE A 169 -5.28 -4.58 -1.18
C ILE A 169 -6.61 -3.84 -1.42
N VAL A 170 -7.28 -4.10 -2.54
CA VAL A 170 -8.57 -3.50 -2.86
C VAL A 170 -9.63 -3.85 -1.80
N HIS A 171 -9.73 -5.13 -1.43
CA HIS A 171 -10.65 -5.55 -0.37
C HIS A 171 -10.29 -4.95 0.99
N TYR A 172 -9.00 -4.86 1.32
CA TYR A 172 -8.52 -4.21 2.53
C TYR A 172 -9.03 -2.77 2.62
N PHE A 173 -8.93 -2.00 1.53
CA PHE A 173 -9.38 -0.60 1.55
C PHE A 173 -10.90 -0.44 1.49
N LEU A 174 -11.61 -1.31 0.76
CA LEU A 174 -13.08 -1.32 0.78
C LEU A 174 -13.64 -1.61 2.18
N ALA A 175 -12.98 -2.48 2.96
CA ALA A 175 -13.34 -2.69 4.36
C ALA A 175 -13.13 -1.42 5.20
N LYS A 176 -12.10 -0.62 4.89
CA LYS A 176 -11.74 0.61 5.62
C LYS A 176 -12.78 1.72 5.46
N GLU A 177 -13.42 1.80 4.29
CA GLU A 177 -14.45 2.79 3.99
C GLU A 177 -15.78 2.48 4.72
N LEU A 178 -15.91 1.26 5.25
CA LEU A 178 -17.10 0.79 5.95
C LEU A 178 -16.89 0.81 7.46
N LYS A 179 -18.01 0.89 8.21
CA LYS A 179 -17.96 0.74 9.67
C LYS A 179 -17.56 -0.69 10.05
N SER A 180 -16.74 -0.85 11.09
CA SER A 180 -16.16 -2.13 11.52
C SER A 180 -17.19 -3.22 11.89
N ASN A 181 -18.43 -2.84 12.27
CA ASN A 181 -19.51 -3.78 12.58
C ASN A 181 -20.39 -4.15 11.37
N ASN A 182 -20.06 -3.67 10.17
CA ASN A 182 -20.80 -3.95 8.94
C ASN A 182 -20.46 -5.36 8.41
N SER A 183 -21.50 -6.15 8.08
CA SER A 183 -21.32 -7.49 7.48
C SER A 183 -20.54 -7.44 6.16
N LEU A 184 -20.73 -6.39 5.37
CA LEU A 184 -19.98 -6.18 4.13
C LEU A 184 -18.49 -5.93 4.39
N ALA A 185 -18.16 -5.19 5.46
CA ALA A 185 -16.76 -5.00 5.86
C ALA A 185 -16.11 -6.34 6.24
N LYS A 186 -16.82 -7.20 6.99
CA LYS A 186 -16.36 -8.55 7.33
C LYS A 186 -16.13 -9.44 6.10
N ASN A 187 -17.01 -9.35 5.11
CA ASN A 187 -16.83 -10.06 3.85
C ASN A 187 -15.57 -9.60 3.13
N HIS A 188 -15.33 -8.28 3.04
CA HIS A 188 -14.11 -7.75 2.45
C HIS A 188 -12.84 -8.15 3.24
N ILE A 189 -12.87 -8.14 4.56
CA ILE A 189 -11.76 -8.62 5.39
C ILE A 189 -11.45 -10.10 5.09
N THR A 190 -12.48 -10.94 5.03
CA THR A 190 -12.34 -12.36 4.71
C THR A 190 -11.73 -12.55 3.32
N SER A 191 -12.26 -11.85 2.31
CA SER A 191 -11.75 -11.92 0.95
C SER A 191 -10.32 -11.39 0.82
N ALA A 192 -9.94 -10.36 1.58
CA ALA A 192 -8.57 -9.86 1.61
C ALA A 192 -7.59 -10.92 2.14
N ASN A 193 -7.92 -11.56 3.28
CA ASN A 193 -7.12 -12.63 3.86
C ASN A 193 -6.91 -13.79 2.88
N GLU A 194 -7.99 -14.27 2.25
CA GLU A 194 -7.91 -15.33 1.24
C GLU A 194 -7.03 -14.95 0.04
N CYS A 195 -7.10 -13.70 -0.41
CA CYS A 195 -6.27 -13.20 -1.49
C CYS A 195 -4.79 -13.21 -1.09
N PHE A 196 -4.43 -12.66 0.07
CA PHE A 196 -3.03 -12.62 0.52
C PHE A 196 -2.43 -14.01 0.72
N LYS A 197 -3.19 -14.95 1.30
CA LYS A 197 -2.74 -16.34 1.47
C LYS A 197 -2.47 -17.07 0.15
N LYS A 198 -3.15 -16.69 -0.93
CA LYS A 198 -2.94 -17.27 -2.26
C LYS A 198 -1.65 -16.78 -2.94
N VAL A 199 -1.15 -15.59 -2.58
CA VAL A 199 -0.01 -14.97 -3.27
C VAL A 199 1.24 -15.85 -3.18
N GLU A 200 1.57 -16.35 -1.99
CA GLU A 200 2.78 -17.16 -1.76
C GLU A 200 2.88 -18.38 -2.69
N GLY A 201 1.75 -19.04 -2.97
CA GLY A 201 1.70 -20.23 -3.83
C GLY A 201 1.46 -19.95 -5.33
N LEU A 202 1.14 -18.70 -5.70
CA LEU A 202 0.75 -18.35 -7.07
C LEU A 202 1.61 -17.26 -7.71
N THR A 203 2.52 -16.65 -6.94
CA THR A 203 3.46 -15.67 -7.48
C THR A 203 4.81 -16.31 -7.80
N THR A 204 5.35 -15.94 -8.94
CA THR A 204 6.74 -16.18 -9.34
C THR A 204 7.64 -14.99 -9.00
N ILE A 205 7.03 -13.84 -8.67
CA ILE A 205 7.75 -12.60 -8.37
C ILE A 205 8.05 -12.55 -6.87
N GLU A 206 9.31 -12.76 -6.50
CA GLU A 206 9.77 -12.87 -5.10
C GLU A 206 9.31 -11.72 -4.21
N LYS A 207 9.29 -10.47 -4.71
CA LYS A 207 8.90 -9.30 -3.92
C LYS A 207 7.45 -9.35 -3.41
N PHE A 208 6.56 -10.09 -4.08
CA PHE A 208 5.17 -10.21 -3.64
C PHE A 208 4.98 -11.17 -2.46
N LYS A 209 5.94 -12.07 -2.20
CA LYS A 209 5.88 -12.96 -1.04
C LYS A 209 5.92 -12.17 0.29
N PRO A 210 6.97 -11.39 0.62
CA PRO A 210 6.98 -10.59 1.84
C PRO A 210 5.91 -9.51 1.85
N LEU A 211 5.56 -8.92 0.68
CA LEU A 211 4.48 -7.94 0.60
C LEU A 211 3.15 -8.55 1.04
N SER A 212 2.81 -9.76 0.57
CA SER A 212 1.55 -10.41 0.93
C SER A 212 1.47 -10.77 2.41
N LEU A 213 2.58 -11.23 3.00
CA LEU A 213 2.69 -11.50 4.44
C LEU A 213 2.49 -10.22 5.25
N LEU A 214 3.18 -9.13 4.87
CA LEU A 214 3.06 -7.83 5.50
C LEU A 214 1.61 -7.32 5.47
N TRP A 215 0.97 -7.34 4.29
CA TRP A 215 -0.41 -6.90 4.14
C TRP A 215 -1.41 -7.78 4.88
N ASN A 216 -1.17 -9.08 4.98
CA ASN A 216 -2.01 -9.97 5.77
C ASN A 216 -1.87 -9.71 7.28
N GLY A 217 -0.65 -9.46 7.77
CA GLY A 217 -0.43 -9.05 9.15
C GLY A 217 -1.12 -7.72 9.44
N MET A 218 -0.99 -6.75 8.55
CA MET A 218 -1.65 -5.45 8.63
C MET A 218 -3.18 -5.55 8.63
N LEU A 219 -3.76 -6.52 7.91
CA LEU A 219 -5.19 -6.78 7.90
C LEU A 219 -5.70 -7.16 9.30
N TYR A 220 -5.09 -8.15 9.96
CA TYR A 220 -5.45 -8.54 11.32
C TYR A 220 -5.17 -7.43 12.32
N GLN A 221 -3.99 -6.79 12.23
CA GLN A 221 -3.63 -5.66 13.08
C GLN A 221 -4.66 -4.53 13.02
N THR A 222 -5.18 -4.23 11.83
CA THR A 222 -6.15 -3.14 11.63
C THR A 222 -7.55 -3.53 12.10
N TYR A 223 -8.06 -4.68 11.66
CA TYR A 223 -9.49 -4.99 11.77
C TYR A 223 -9.86 -5.94 12.92
N SER A 224 -8.90 -6.66 13.49
CA SER A 224 -9.17 -7.61 14.57
C SER A 224 -9.01 -6.98 15.96
N ASN A 225 -9.80 -7.45 16.93
CA ASN A 225 -9.53 -7.29 18.36
C ASN A 225 -9.39 -8.66 19.07
N ASP A 226 -9.43 -9.75 18.29
CA ASP A 226 -9.28 -11.09 18.81
C ASP A 226 -7.80 -11.38 19.09
N LYS A 227 -7.51 -11.99 20.25
CA LYS A 227 -6.12 -12.23 20.66
C LYS A 227 -5.41 -13.21 19.73
N THR A 228 -6.10 -14.22 19.23
CA THR A 228 -5.51 -15.22 18.35
C THR A 228 -5.19 -14.62 16.98
N GLU A 229 -6.08 -13.80 16.42
CA GLU A 229 -5.81 -13.09 15.16
C GLU A 229 -4.70 -12.05 15.30
N LEU A 230 -4.58 -11.36 16.45
CA LEU A 230 -3.46 -10.45 16.71
C LEU A 230 -2.13 -11.19 16.89
N GLN A 231 -2.14 -12.39 17.47
CA GLN A 231 -0.95 -13.26 17.52
C GLN A 231 -0.55 -13.74 16.12
N GLU A 232 -1.53 -14.07 15.27
CA GLU A 232 -1.28 -14.41 13.87
C GLU A 232 -0.66 -13.23 13.10
N ALA A 233 -1.12 -11.99 13.35
CA ALA A 233 -0.45 -10.80 12.82
C ALA A 233 1.03 -10.72 13.21
N ILE A 234 1.35 -10.93 14.48
CA ILE A 234 2.73 -10.94 14.97
C ILE A 234 3.54 -12.03 14.27
N ALA A 235 3.00 -13.24 14.13
CA ALA A 235 3.67 -14.34 13.44
C ALA A 235 3.95 -14.01 11.97
N LEU A 236 3.00 -13.39 11.27
CA LEU A 236 3.20 -12.95 9.88
C LEU A 236 4.29 -11.88 9.76
N PHE A 237 4.33 -10.91 10.67
CA PHE A 237 5.42 -9.92 10.71
C PHE A 237 6.77 -10.56 11.03
N ASP A 238 6.81 -11.52 11.94
CA ASP A 238 8.03 -12.27 12.25
C ASP A 238 8.56 -13.04 11.05
N ARG A 239 7.68 -13.64 10.23
CA ARG A 239 8.07 -14.24 8.95
C ARG A 239 8.72 -13.22 8.02
N VAL A 240 8.13 -12.03 7.85
CA VAL A 240 8.75 -10.97 7.02
C VAL A 240 10.13 -10.58 7.53
N ILE A 241 10.28 -10.38 8.84
CA ILE A 241 11.55 -9.98 9.47
C ILE A 241 12.62 -11.06 9.34
N THR A 242 12.24 -12.33 9.47
CA THR A 242 13.20 -13.45 9.53
C THR A 242 13.51 -14.04 8.16
N GLU A 243 12.51 -14.20 7.29
CA GLU A 243 12.66 -14.76 5.95
C GLU A 243 13.13 -13.69 4.94
N TYR A 244 12.79 -12.42 5.18
CA TYR A 244 13.08 -11.30 4.26
C TYR A 244 13.76 -10.08 4.94
N PRO A 245 14.82 -10.27 5.74
CA PRO A 245 15.39 -9.26 6.64
C PRO A 245 16.00 -8.04 5.92
N ARG A 246 16.40 -8.20 4.65
CA ARG A 246 17.04 -7.14 3.85
C ARG A 246 16.05 -6.37 2.97
N THR A 247 14.77 -6.68 3.06
CA THR A 247 13.73 -5.97 2.33
C THR A 247 13.24 -4.79 3.15
N ARG A 248 12.77 -3.73 2.49
CA ARG A 248 12.10 -2.61 3.18
C ARG A 248 10.87 -3.04 3.98
N PHE A 249 10.25 -4.15 3.58
CA PHE A 249 9.13 -4.74 4.30
C PHE A 249 9.49 -5.20 5.72
N ALA A 250 10.77 -5.51 5.98
CA ALA A 250 11.22 -5.83 7.32
C ALA A 250 10.99 -4.65 8.27
N ASN A 251 11.27 -3.41 7.85
CA ASN A 251 10.99 -2.21 8.64
C ASN A 251 9.49 -2.05 8.92
N ASP A 252 8.69 -2.17 7.87
CA ASP A 252 7.24 -2.09 7.95
C ASP A 252 6.72 -3.15 8.93
N ALA A 253 7.22 -4.38 8.84
CA ALA A 253 6.85 -5.48 9.70
C ALA A 253 7.26 -5.24 11.16
N VAL A 254 8.45 -4.70 11.44
CA VAL A 254 8.86 -4.35 12.81
C VAL A 254 7.94 -3.28 13.39
N PHE A 255 7.59 -2.28 12.59
CA PHE A 255 6.69 -1.20 13.01
C PHE A 255 5.31 -1.76 13.35
N TYR A 256 4.70 -2.49 12.42
CA TYR A 256 3.36 -3.03 12.63
C TYR A 256 3.33 -4.16 13.67
N LYS A 257 4.43 -4.91 13.87
CA LYS A 257 4.60 -5.81 15.01
C LYS A 257 4.51 -5.05 16.33
N ALA A 258 5.26 -3.95 16.47
CA ALA A 258 5.23 -3.12 17.68
C ALA A 258 3.83 -2.56 17.95
N VAL A 259 3.17 -2.02 16.93
CA VAL A 259 1.77 -1.55 17.02
C VAL A 259 0.81 -2.68 17.44
N THR A 260 1.01 -3.89 16.91
CA THR A 260 0.18 -5.05 17.24
C THR A 260 0.41 -5.53 18.67
N MET A 261 1.67 -5.59 19.11
CA MET A 261 2.03 -5.94 20.49
C MET A 261 1.43 -4.96 21.50
N LYS A 262 1.50 -3.65 21.19
CA LYS A 262 0.83 -2.61 21.96
C LYS A 262 -0.69 -2.83 22.02
N LYS A 263 -1.32 -3.10 20.87
CA LYS A 263 -2.76 -3.40 20.78
C LYS A 263 -3.17 -4.66 21.57
N LEU A 264 -2.29 -5.66 21.64
CA LEU A 264 -2.48 -6.90 22.40
C LEU A 264 -2.31 -6.69 23.93
N GLY A 265 -1.78 -5.54 24.35
CA GLY A 265 -1.49 -5.24 25.76
C GLY A 265 -0.22 -5.93 26.26
N MET A 266 0.75 -6.18 25.38
CA MET A 266 2.09 -6.67 25.78
C MET A 266 2.81 -5.62 26.63
N PRO A 267 3.81 -6.02 27.45
CA PRO A 267 4.59 -5.09 28.26
C PRO A 267 5.23 -3.97 27.44
N GLU A 268 5.20 -2.75 27.97
CA GLU A 268 5.63 -1.54 27.26
C GLU A 268 7.09 -1.58 26.79
N ASN A 269 7.97 -2.14 27.61
CA ASN A 269 9.37 -2.32 27.27
C ASN A 269 9.56 -3.17 25.99
N GLU A 270 8.73 -4.18 25.77
CA GLU A 270 8.88 -5.08 24.63
C GLU A 270 8.55 -4.38 23.30
N TYR A 271 7.44 -3.64 23.22
CA TYR A 271 7.08 -2.94 21.98
C TYR A 271 7.85 -1.62 21.80
N ASN A 272 8.25 -0.94 22.88
CA ASN A 272 9.07 0.28 22.77
C ASN A 272 10.47 -0.03 22.25
N ASP A 273 11.06 -1.18 22.60
CA ASP A 273 12.35 -1.59 22.03
C ASP A 273 12.28 -1.76 20.51
N LEU A 274 11.18 -2.32 19.99
CA LEU A 274 10.93 -2.42 18.55
C LEU A 274 10.78 -1.04 17.90
N PHE A 275 9.97 -0.15 18.48
CA PHE A 275 9.83 1.23 18.01
C PHE A 275 11.17 1.98 17.95
N LEU A 276 11.98 1.85 19.00
CA LEU A 276 13.30 2.49 19.06
C LEU A 276 14.30 1.86 18.08
N SER A 277 14.21 0.56 17.79
CA SER A 277 15.06 -0.10 16.80
C SER A 277 14.87 0.49 15.40
N ILE A 278 13.64 0.86 15.05
CA ILE A 278 13.31 1.53 13.79
C ILE A 278 13.91 2.94 13.76
N LYS A 279 13.72 3.73 14.83
CA LYS A 279 14.27 5.10 14.95
C LYS A 279 15.79 5.15 14.83
N ARG A 280 16.47 4.12 15.33
CA ARG A 280 17.94 4.03 15.28
C ARG A 280 18.48 3.68 13.89
N GLY A 281 17.61 3.49 12.89
CA GLY A 281 18.01 3.05 11.56
C GLY A 281 18.55 1.62 11.57
N GLY A 282 18.05 0.76 12.47
CA GLY A 282 18.52 -0.63 12.62
C GLY A 282 18.22 -1.53 11.42
N PHE A 283 17.54 -1.01 10.40
CA PHE A 283 17.12 -1.75 9.21
C PHE A 283 17.36 -0.94 7.93
N VAL A 284 17.26 -1.59 6.77
CA VAL A 284 17.77 -1.14 5.45
C VAL A 284 17.18 0.20 4.96
N ASP A 285 15.99 0.58 5.43
CA ASP A 285 15.28 1.81 5.02
C ASP A 285 15.05 2.77 6.22
N THR A 286 14.81 4.06 5.96
CA THR A 286 14.37 5.04 6.98
C THR A 286 12.88 5.35 6.90
N LEU A 287 12.19 4.72 5.93
CA LEU A 287 10.79 4.89 5.67
C LEU A 287 9.98 3.71 6.20
N VAL A 288 8.71 3.98 6.53
CA VAL A 288 7.70 2.97 6.84
C VAL A 288 6.42 3.29 6.09
N PHE A 289 5.76 2.26 5.56
CA PHE A 289 4.47 2.41 4.88
C PHE A 289 3.39 2.83 5.88
N SER A 290 2.72 3.95 5.63
CA SER A 290 1.60 4.44 6.43
C SER A 290 0.26 4.04 5.81
N GLN A 291 -0.47 3.16 6.50
CA GLN A 291 -1.85 2.82 6.14
C GLN A 291 -2.79 4.04 6.12
N VAL A 292 -2.45 5.13 6.84
CA VAL A 292 -3.31 6.32 6.96
C VAL A 292 -3.28 7.12 5.68
N ILE A 293 -2.09 7.42 5.16
CA ILE A 293 -1.93 8.22 3.94
C ILE A 293 -1.74 7.38 2.68
N ASN A 294 -1.58 6.06 2.83
CA ASN A 294 -1.33 5.09 1.75
C ASN A 294 -0.01 5.37 1.01
N ASP A 295 1.04 5.70 1.75
CA ASP A 295 2.36 6.02 1.22
C ASP A 295 3.47 5.80 2.25
N TYR A 296 4.72 5.78 1.80
CA TYR A 296 5.89 5.75 2.66
C TYR A 296 6.15 7.11 3.29
N VAL A 297 6.42 7.09 4.59
CA VAL A 297 6.77 8.28 5.37
C VAL A 297 8.02 8.01 6.21
N PRO A 298 8.73 9.08 6.66
CA PRO A 298 9.80 8.92 7.63
C PRO A 298 9.33 8.12 8.84
N ALA A 299 10.06 7.08 9.19
CA ALA A 299 9.66 6.16 10.26
C ALA A 299 9.55 6.87 11.61
N ASN A 300 10.40 7.88 11.86
CA ASN A 300 10.38 8.69 13.07
C ASN A 300 9.00 9.32 13.33
N ASP A 301 8.35 9.85 12.28
CA ASP A 301 7.06 10.52 12.41
C ASP A 301 5.95 9.57 12.87
N LEU A 302 5.98 8.33 12.39
CA LEU A 302 5.04 7.29 12.80
C LEU A 302 5.34 6.76 14.19
N VAL A 303 6.62 6.52 14.49
CA VAL A 303 7.03 6.03 15.81
C VAL A 303 6.71 7.05 16.90
N ASP A 304 6.99 8.33 16.68
CA ASP A 304 6.66 9.39 17.63
C ASP A 304 5.16 9.43 17.93
N ARG A 305 4.32 9.30 16.90
CA ARG A 305 2.87 9.24 17.06
C ARG A 305 2.41 8.05 17.91
N GLU A 306 3.03 6.89 17.73
CA GLU A 306 2.65 5.68 18.47
C GLU A 306 3.23 5.64 19.88
N MET A 307 4.37 6.27 20.15
CA MET A 307 4.94 6.35 21.49
C MET A 307 4.30 7.43 22.38
N LEU A 308 3.64 8.44 21.79
CA LEU A 308 2.96 9.51 22.53
C LEU A 308 1.54 9.16 23.01
N LYS A 309 0.93 8.10 22.47
CA LYS A 309 -0.46 7.68 22.74
C LYS A 309 -0.52 6.48 23.66
#